data_AF-A0A358N7C3-F1
#
_entry.id   AF-A0A358N7C3-F1
#
_cell.length_a   1.000
_cell.length_b   1.000
_cell.length_c   1.000
_cell.angle_alpha   90.00
_cell.angle_beta   90.00
_cell.angle_gamma   90.00
#
_symmetry.space_group_name_H-M   'P 1'
#
loop_
_entity.id
_entity.type
_entity.pdbx_description
1 polymer ?
#
loop_
_entity_poly.entity_id
_entity_poly.type
_entity_poly.pdbx_seq_one_letter_code
_entity_poly.pdbx_strand_id
1 'polypeptide(L)'
;MPTNPFSIPNELPNERGVFGDARLIKKGFLYRIIELEKPFAMRFVYDGWWFRQTVKLNDHMAWSQISWLTIERNAEFKLPQEVSADRSPCKIEINFSKALLIQRFRIWINTELVYDEIL
;
A
#
# COMPACT_ATOMS: atom_id res chain seq x y z
N MET A 1 25.07 -12.29 34.67
CA MET A 1 25.86 -12.92 33.59
C MET A 1 25.74 -12.04 32.35
N PRO A 2 26.82 -11.79 31.58
CA PRO A 2 26.76 -10.88 30.44
C PRO A 2 25.99 -11.52 29.28
N THR A 3 24.98 -10.81 28.77
CA THR A 3 24.12 -11.24 27.65
C THR A 3 24.93 -11.24 26.36
N ASN A 4 24.97 -12.37 25.66
CA ASN A 4 25.71 -12.53 24.41
C ASN A 4 25.12 -11.60 23.31
N PRO A 5 25.88 -10.63 22.78
CA PRO A 5 25.39 -9.70 21.76
C PRO A 5 25.12 -10.35 20.39
N PHE A 6 25.51 -11.62 20.19
CA PHE A 6 25.25 -12.40 18.98
C PHE A 6 24.20 -13.50 19.18
N SER A 7 23.44 -13.45 20.28
CA SER A 7 22.38 -14.42 20.52
C SER A 7 21.20 -14.17 19.57
N ILE A 8 20.73 -15.23 18.92
CA ILE A 8 19.58 -15.20 18.02
C ILE A 8 18.34 -14.84 18.85
N PRO A 9 17.56 -13.79 18.49
CA PRO A 9 16.33 -13.48 19.19
C PRO A 9 15.36 -14.66 19.10
N ASN A 10 14.89 -15.18 20.25
CA ASN A 10 13.91 -16.27 20.29
C ASN A 10 12.53 -15.87 19.76
N GLU A 11 12.26 -14.57 19.66
CA GLU A 11 11.02 -14.02 19.12
C GLU A 11 11.39 -12.96 18.08
N LEU A 12 11.18 -13.30 16.81
CA LEU A 12 11.02 -12.29 15.78
C LEU A 12 9.61 -11.72 15.95
N PRO A 13 9.42 -10.38 16.03
CA PRO A 13 8.08 -9.83 15.95
C PRO A 13 7.42 -10.33 14.67
N ASN A 14 6.20 -10.85 14.79
CA ASN A 14 5.43 -11.42 13.68
C ASN A 14 4.86 -10.30 12.78
N GLU A 15 5.72 -9.36 12.40
CA GLU A 15 5.40 -8.23 11.53
C GLU A 15 5.61 -8.68 10.09
N ARG A 16 4.55 -9.26 9.51
CA ARG A 16 4.51 -9.58 8.08
C ARG A 16 4.45 -8.28 7.28
N GLY A 17 5.57 -7.94 6.64
CA GLY A 17 5.63 -6.96 5.54
C GLY A 17 5.52 -5.51 5.99
N VAL A 18 6.46 -5.04 6.80
CA VAL A 18 6.61 -3.64 7.18
C VAL A 18 7.97 -3.18 6.67
N PHE A 19 8.00 -2.35 5.63
CA PHE A 19 9.22 -1.64 5.24
C PHE A 19 9.19 -0.27 5.89
N GLY A 20 9.95 -0.12 6.98
CA GLY A 20 10.45 1.13 7.58
C GLY A 20 9.44 2.14 8.11
N ASP A 21 8.56 2.64 7.26
CA ASP A 21 7.76 3.86 7.47
C ASP A 21 6.29 3.69 7.00
N ALA A 22 5.83 2.45 6.84
CA ALA A 22 4.48 2.12 6.38
C ALA A 22 3.90 0.90 7.10
N ARG A 23 2.67 1.03 7.61
CA ARG A 23 1.98 0.00 8.40
C ARG A 23 0.70 -0.46 7.73
N LEU A 24 0.57 -1.77 7.52
CA LEU A 24 -0.69 -2.38 7.09
C LEU A 24 -1.66 -2.47 8.27
N ILE A 25 -2.77 -1.73 8.20
CA ILE A 25 -3.80 -1.69 9.25
C ILE A 25 -4.83 -2.79 9.04
N LYS A 26 -5.29 -2.96 7.80
CA LYS A 26 -6.33 -3.94 7.45
C LYS A 26 -6.16 -4.42 6.02
N LYS A 27 -6.42 -5.71 5.80
CA LYS A 27 -6.48 -6.31 4.46
C LYS A 27 -7.73 -7.16 4.27
N GLY A 28 -8.14 -7.28 3.01
CA GLY A 28 -9.19 -8.18 2.52
C GLY A 28 -8.87 -8.66 1.10
N PHE A 29 -9.81 -9.32 0.43
CA PHE A 29 -9.62 -9.91 -0.90
C PHE A 29 -9.07 -8.90 -1.94
N LEU A 30 -9.68 -7.72 -2.02
CA LEU A 30 -9.26 -6.61 -2.90
C LEU A 30 -9.28 -5.29 -2.12
N TYR A 31 -8.82 -5.33 -0.87
CA TYR A 31 -8.95 -4.22 0.05
C TYR A 31 -7.69 -4.05 0.88
N ARG A 32 -7.21 -2.82 1.00
CA ARG A 32 -6.07 -2.45 1.84
C ARG A 32 -6.32 -1.14 2.55
N ILE A 33 -5.98 -1.10 3.83
CA ILE A 33 -5.79 0.13 4.60
C ILE A 33 -4.33 0.13 5.04
N ILE A 34 -3.58 1.12 4.59
CA ILE A 34 -2.16 1.29 4.87
C ILE A 34 -1.98 2.68 5.47
N GLU A 35 -1.26 2.78 6.57
CA GLU A 35 -0.80 4.05 7.12
C GLU A 35 0.64 4.26 6.68
N LEU A 36 0.90 5.35 5.97
CA LEU A 36 2.23 5.78 5.56
C LEU A 36 2.65 6.91 6.49
N GLU A 37 3.88 6.88 7.00
CA GLU A 37 4.46 7.95 7.81
C GLU A 37 5.38 8.85 6.98
N LYS A 38 6.10 8.27 6.01
CA LYS A 38 6.98 8.99 5.08
C LYS A 38 6.65 8.65 3.62
N PRO A 39 6.89 9.58 2.67
CA PRO A 39 7.34 10.97 2.85
C PRO A 39 6.27 11.90 3.42
N PHE A 40 5.01 11.49 3.42
CA PHE A 40 3.90 12.23 4.02
C PHE A 40 3.06 11.29 4.88
N ALA A 41 2.67 11.76 6.06
CA ALA A 41 1.76 11.03 6.92
C ALA A 41 0.36 10.95 6.29
N MET A 42 -0.07 9.76 5.89
CA MET A 42 -1.39 9.57 5.28
C MET A 42 -1.98 8.19 5.51
N ARG A 43 -3.30 8.14 5.57
CA ARG A 43 -4.08 6.91 5.49
C ARG A 43 -4.45 6.64 4.04
N PHE A 44 -3.89 5.56 3.52
CA PHE A 44 -4.11 5.07 2.17
C PHE A 44 -5.13 3.93 2.19
N VAL A 45 -6.22 4.08 1.44
CA VAL A 45 -7.27 3.07 1.33
C VAL A 45 -7.45 2.67 -0.13
N TYR A 46 -7.17 1.41 -0.42
CA TYR A 46 -7.49 0.78 -1.71
C TYR A 46 -8.70 -0.13 -1.55
N ASP A 47 -9.67 0.02 -2.45
CA ASP A 47 -10.87 -0.82 -2.52
C ASP A 47 -11.18 -1.17 -3.98
N GLY A 48 -11.12 -2.45 -4.31
CA GLY A 48 -11.34 -3.03 -5.64
C GLY A 48 -12.63 -3.87 -5.77
N TRP A 49 -13.66 -3.62 -4.98
CA TRP A 49 -14.89 -4.42 -4.95
C TRP A 49 -15.77 -4.26 -6.21
N TRP A 50 -16.34 -5.36 -6.71
CA TRP A 50 -17.22 -5.45 -7.91
C TRP A 50 -16.84 -4.48 -9.01
N PHE A 51 -15.83 -4.79 -9.83
CA PHE A 51 -15.46 -4.03 -11.05
C PHE A 51 -15.10 -2.54 -10.85
N ARG A 52 -15.12 -2.03 -9.62
CA ARG A 52 -14.73 -0.67 -9.27
C ARG A 52 -13.49 -0.71 -8.41
N GLN A 53 -12.44 -0.02 -8.84
CA GLN A 53 -11.27 0.23 -8.03
C GLN A 53 -11.24 1.69 -7.62
N THR A 54 -10.92 1.94 -6.35
CA THR A 54 -10.80 3.27 -5.78
C THR A 54 -9.59 3.36 -4.88
N VAL A 55 -9.02 4.55 -4.83
CA VAL A 55 -7.95 4.91 -3.93
C VAL A 55 -8.34 6.19 -3.22
N LYS A 56 -8.38 6.13 -1.90
CA LYS A 56 -8.60 7.29 -1.05
C LYS A 56 -7.37 7.57 -0.20
N LEU A 57 -7.05 8.84 -0.04
CA LEU A 57 -5.97 9.35 0.78
C LEU A 57 -6.55 10.33 1.79
N ASN A 58 -6.45 10.04 3.08
CA ASN A 58 -7.05 10.87 4.15
C ASN A 58 -8.52 11.23 3.84
N ASP A 59 -9.31 10.23 3.41
CA ASP A 59 -10.72 10.34 2.97
C ASP A 59 -10.99 11.10 1.66
N HIS A 60 -9.98 11.70 1.02
CA HIS A 60 -10.10 12.29 -0.31
C HIS A 60 -9.96 11.23 -1.41
N MET A 61 -10.85 11.24 -2.40
CA MET A 61 -10.75 10.36 -3.57
C MET A 61 -9.58 10.83 -4.45
N ALA A 62 -8.53 10.02 -4.54
CA ALA A 62 -7.35 10.34 -5.35
C ALA A 62 -7.41 9.69 -6.73
N TRP A 63 -8.04 8.52 -6.84
CA TRP A 63 -8.19 7.80 -8.08
C TRP A 63 -9.38 6.84 -8.04
N SER A 64 -10.01 6.64 -9.20
CA SER A 64 -11.04 5.62 -9.36
C SER A 64 -11.11 5.14 -10.80
N GLN A 65 -11.42 3.85 -10.97
CA GLN A 65 -11.71 3.26 -12.26
C GLN A 65 -12.85 2.26 -12.15
N ILE A 66 -13.66 2.19 -13.19
CA ILE A 66 -14.72 1.19 -13.36
C ILE A 66 -14.40 0.42 -14.64
N SER A 67 -14.30 -0.90 -14.55
CA SER A 67 -14.10 -1.78 -15.69
C SER A 67 -14.78 -3.12 -15.49
N TRP A 68 -15.69 -3.45 -16.41
CA TRP A 68 -16.40 -4.73 -16.43
C TRP A 68 -15.55 -5.88 -16.96
N LEU A 69 -14.41 -5.59 -17.59
CA LEU A 69 -13.58 -6.57 -18.30
C LEU A 69 -12.33 -6.94 -17.50
N THR A 70 -11.75 -5.98 -16.79
CA THR A 70 -10.41 -6.09 -16.19
C THR A 70 -10.31 -5.36 -14.86
N ILE A 71 -9.57 -5.94 -13.92
CA ILE A 71 -9.07 -5.23 -12.75
C ILE A 71 -7.69 -4.69 -13.11
N GLU A 72 -7.50 -3.39 -12.97
CA GLU A 72 -6.23 -2.76 -13.27
C GLU A 72 -5.15 -3.17 -12.29
N ARG A 73 -4.00 -3.48 -12.86
CA ARG A 73 -2.79 -3.82 -12.12
C ARG A 73 -1.95 -2.59 -11.82
N ASN A 74 -2.17 -1.49 -12.53
CA ASN A 74 -1.44 -0.26 -12.36
C ASN A 74 -2.45 0.89 -12.23
N ALA A 75 -2.23 1.74 -11.24
CA ALA A 75 -2.95 3.00 -11.13
C ALA A 75 -1.94 4.12 -10.98
N GLU A 76 -2.01 5.12 -11.85
CA GLU A 76 -1.14 6.29 -11.83
C GLU A 76 -2.01 7.54 -11.67
N PHE A 77 -1.66 8.37 -10.69
CA PHE A 77 -2.40 9.59 -10.38
C PHE A 77 -1.48 10.59 -9.67
N LYS A 78 -1.95 11.81 -9.45
CA LYS A 78 -1.26 12.80 -8.63
C LYS A 78 -1.90 12.86 -7.26
N LEU A 79 -1.09 12.98 -6.21
CA LEU A 79 -1.61 13.20 -4.86
C LEU A 79 -2.51 14.46 -4.85
N PRO A 80 -3.63 14.42 -4.10
CA PRO A 80 -4.45 15.60 -3.86
C PRO A 80 -3.61 16.71 -3.22
N GLN A 81 -3.98 17.97 -3.48
CA GLN A 81 -3.23 19.12 -2.97
C GLN A 81 -3.23 19.17 -1.42
N GLU A 82 -4.27 18.61 -0.81
CA GLU A 82 -4.45 18.47 0.63
C GLU A 82 -3.42 17.52 1.27
N VAL A 83 -2.87 16.59 0.48
CA VAL A 83 -1.86 15.61 0.94
C VAL A 83 -0.45 16.08 0.56
N SER A 84 -0.28 16.66 -0.62
CA SER A 84 1.00 17.14 -1.13
C SER A 84 0.80 18.43 -1.91
N ALA A 85 1.41 19.53 -1.47
CA ALA A 85 1.37 20.81 -2.16
C ALA A 85 1.84 20.69 -3.62
N ASP A 86 2.88 19.89 -3.86
CA ASP A 86 3.46 19.68 -5.19
C ASP A 86 2.68 18.68 -6.07
N ARG A 87 1.58 18.12 -5.56
CA ARG A 87 0.79 17.08 -6.22
C ARG A 87 1.66 15.94 -6.76
N SER A 88 2.55 15.42 -5.91
CA SER A 88 3.51 14.39 -6.27
C SER A 88 2.84 13.24 -7.04
N PRO A 89 3.44 12.73 -8.12
CA PRO A 89 2.93 11.53 -8.79
C PRO A 89 2.95 10.34 -7.82
N CYS A 90 1.88 9.56 -7.86
CA CYS A 90 1.71 8.35 -7.10
C CYS A 90 1.38 7.21 -8.07
N LYS A 91 1.99 6.05 -7.83
CA LYS A 91 1.75 4.84 -8.62
C LYS A 91 1.47 3.67 -7.70
N ILE A 92 0.45 2.89 -8.04
CA ILE A 92 0.16 1.61 -7.42
C ILE A 92 0.48 0.53 -8.43
N GLU A 93 1.09 -0.55 -7.97
CA GLU A 93 1.30 -1.75 -8.76
C GLU A 93 0.79 -2.96 -7.99
N ILE A 94 -0.05 -3.76 -8.64
CA ILE A 94 -0.69 -4.91 -8.05
C ILE A 94 -0.38 -6.14 -8.88
N ASN A 95 0.20 -7.15 -8.24
CA ASN A 95 0.28 -8.47 -8.81
C ASN A 95 -0.85 -9.34 -8.24
N PHE A 96 -1.61 -9.98 -9.11
CA PHE A 96 -2.71 -10.85 -8.75
C PHE A 96 -2.36 -12.31 -9.05
N SER A 97 -2.80 -13.22 -8.18
CA SER A 97 -2.87 -14.64 -8.52
C SER A 97 -3.96 -14.89 -9.55
N LYS A 98 -4.02 -16.13 -10.07
CA LYS A 98 -5.12 -16.57 -10.94
C LYS A 98 -6.50 -16.45 -10.30
N ALA A 99 -6.58 -16.45 -8.97
CA ALA A 99 -7.82 -16.31 -8.21
C ALA A 99 -8.11 -14.84 -7.83
N LEU A 100 -7.43 -13.87 -8.46
CA LEU A 100 -7.53 -12.43 -8.17
C LEU A 100 -7.14 -12.03 -6.74
N LEU A 101 -6.45 -12.91 -6.02
CA LEU A 101 -5.82 -12.55 -4.75
C LEU A 101 -4.62 -11.65 -5.01
N ILE A 102 -4.52 -10.54 -4.30
CA ILE A 102 -3.32 -9.70 -4.31
C ILE A 102 -2.15 -10.52 -3.76
N GLN A 103 -1.13 -10.77 -4.58
CA GLN A 103 0.12 -11.43 -4.21
C GLN A 103 1.23 -10.42 -3.90
N ARG A 104 1.21 -9.27 -4.58
CA ARG A 104 2.10 -8.16 -4.30
C ARG A 104 1.35 -6.85 -4.45
N PHE A 105 1.60 -5.91 -3.55
CA PHE A 105 1.00 -4.58 -3.58
C PHE A 105 2.08 -3.53 -3.30
N ARG A 106 2.39 -2.70 -4.30
CA ARG A 106 3.39 -1.65 -4.19
C ARG A 106 2.76 -0.28 -4.33
N ILE A 107 3.25 0.65 -3.52
CA ILE A 107 2.95 2.08 -3.64
C ILE A 107 4.26 2.82 -3.86
N TRP A 108 4.29 3.63 -4.90
CA TRP A 108 5.37 4.54 -5.21
C TRP A 108 4.86 5.97 -5.11
N ILE A 109 5.64 6.85 -4.50
CA ILE A 109 5.41 8.29 -4.50
C ILE A 109 6.66 8.94 -5.08
N ASN A 110 6.49 9.81 -6.08
CA ASN A 110 7.59 10.26 -6.94
C ASN A 110 8.32 9.06 -7.58
N THR A 111 9.56 8.83 -7.19
CA THR A 111 10.38 7.69 -7.62
C THR A 111 10.72 6.75 -6.46
N GLU A 112 10.15 6.99 -5.28
CA GLU A 112 10.44 6.25 -4.06
C GLU A 112 9.37 5.19 -3.80
N LEU A 113 9.82 3.97 -3.46
CA LEU A 113 8.96 2.87 -3.04
C LEU A 113 8.62 3.07 -1.57
N VAL A 114 7.39 3.50 -1.28
CA VAL A 114 6.94 3.82 0.08
C VAL A 114 6.24 2.64 0.76
N TYR A 115 5.80 1.65 -0.02
CA TYR A 115 5.19 0.44 0.50
C TYR A 115 5.36 -0.74 -0.46
N ASP A 116 5.68 -1.92 0.08
CA ASP A 116 5.78 -3.18 -0.67
C ASP A 116 5.29 -4.34 0.19
N GLU A 117 4.08 -4.83 -0.10
CA GLU A 117 3.52 -6.04 0.50
C GLU A 117 3.77 -7.24 -0.42
N ILE A 118 4.28 -8.35 0.13
CA ILE A 118 4.41 -9.63 -0.56
C ILE A 118 3.70 -10.71 0.28
N LEU A 119 2.84 -11.50 -0.35
CA LEU A 119 2.04 -12.58 0.26
C LEU A 119 2.38 -13.97 -0.27
#